data_AF-A0A7H4PLM6-F1
#
_entry.id   AF-A0A7H4PLM6-F1
#
_cell.length_a   1.000
_cell.length_b   1.000
_cell.length_c   1.000
_cell.angle_alpha   90.00
_cell.angle_beta   90.00
_cell.angle_gamma   90.00
#
_symmetry.space_group_name_H-M   'P 1'
#
loop_
_entity.id
_entity.type
_entity.pdbx_description
1 polymer ?
#
loop_
_entity_poly.entity_id
_entity_poly.type
_entity_poly.pdbx_seq_one_letter_code
_entity_poly.pdbx_strand_id
1 'polypeptide(L)' 'MYFFMAGTPFIYQGQELGMKNFRRQSIAEFDDISSIDNYHRALAEGFSEQQAFRLYQPALAGQFANALSVVR' A
#
# COMPACT_ATOMS: atom_id res chain seq x y z
N MET A 1 -19.80 7.63 6.08
CA MET A 1 -20.57 6.46 5.61
C MET A 1 -21.19 6.82 4.28
N TYR A 2 -20.78 6.19 3.17
CA TYR A 2 -21.14 6.64 1.82
C TYR A 2 -22.40 5.97 1.23
N PHE A 3 -22.93 4.93 1.87
CA PHE A 3 -24.07 4.14 1.36
C PHE A 3 -25.39 4.91 1.20
N PHE A 4 -25.56 6.01 1.94
CA PHE A 4 -26.79 6.81 1.92
C PHE A 4 -26.71 8.04 1.00
N MET A 5 -25.61 8.17 0.25
CA MET A 5 -25.46 9.21 -0.75
C MET A 5 -26.17 8.82 -2.06
N ALA A 6 -26.66 9.79 -2.81
CA ALA A 6 -27.29 9.52 -4.11
C ALA A 6 -26.28 8.88 -5.07
N GLY A 7 -26.61 7.70 -5.59
CA GLY A 7 -25.74 6.94 -6.48
C GLY A 7 -25.99 5.43 -6.38
N THR A 8 -25.13 4.65 -7.02
CA THR A 8 -25.13 3.18 -6.90
C THR A 8 -23.96 2.76 -6.00
N PRO A 9 -24.19 2.30 -4.76
CA PRO A 9 -23.11 1.90 -3.87
C PRO A 9 -22.47 0.60 -4.36
N PHE A 10 -21.14 0.54 -4.33
CA PHE A 10 -20.36 -0.67 -4.56
C PHE A 10 -19.70 -1.09 -3.24
N ILE A 11 -19.67 -2.40 -3.00
CA ILE A 11 -19.05 -3.03 -1.83
C ILE A 11 -18.04 -4.05 -2.37
N TYR A 12 -16.78 -3.91 -1.98
CA TYR A 12 -15.75 -4.89 -2.32
C TYR A 12 -15.85 -6.09 -1.38
N GLN A 13 -15.49 -7.28 -1.88
CA GLN A 13 -15.42 -8.47 -1.04
C GLN A 13 -14.49 -8.25 0.16
N GLY A 14 -14.96 -8.60 1.35
CA GLY A 14 -14.28 -8.37 2.61
C GLY A 14 -14.62 -7.04 3.27
N GLN A 15 -15.11 -6.05 2.52
CA GLN A 15 -15.52 -4.78 3.11
C GLN A 15 -16.77 -4.95 3.99
N GLU A 16 -17.68 -5.84 3.61
CA GLU A 16 -18.85 -6.24 4.39
C GLU A 16 -18.48 -6.85 5.75
N LEU A 17 -17.28 -7.45 5.84
CA LEU A 17 -16.73 -8.02 7.07
C LEU A 17 -15.82 -7.04 7.84
N GLY A 18 -15.57 -5.84 7.29
CA GLY A 18 -14.60 -4.90 7.85
C GLY A 18 -13.15 -5.37 7.75
N MET A 19 -12.80 -6.11 6.69
CA MET A 19 -11.43 -6.57 6.45
C MET A 19 -10.43 -5.42 6.42
N LYS A 20 -9.25 -5.68 6.96
CA LYS A 20 -8.12 -4.74 6.98
C LYS A 20 -7.02 -5.27 6.07
N ASN A 21 -6.14 -4.37 5.63
CA ASN A 21 -4.94 -4.73 4.89
C ASN A 21 -4.10 -5.76 5.67
N PHE A 22 -3.61 -6.76 4.96
CA PHE A 22 -2.79 -7.84 5.52
C PHE A 22 -1.37 -7.34 5.86
N ARG A 23 -0.80 -7.83 6.97
CA ARG A 23 0.61 -7.56 7.34
C ARG A 23 1.51 -8.63 6.73
N ARG A 24 2.34 -8.22 5.79
CA ARG A 24 3.32 -9.08 5.11
C ARG A 24 4.65 -9.07 5.86
N GLN A 25 5.37 -10.19 5.86
CA GLN A 25 6.70 -10.30 6.47
C GLN A 25 7.83 -10.04 5.46
N SER A 26 7.58 -10.29 4.17
CA SER A 26 8.55 -10.05 3.10
C SER A 26 7.90 -9.58 1.80
N ILE A 27 8.72 -9.02 0.90
CA ILE A 27 8.28 -8.64 -0.46
C ILE A 27 7.88 -9.87 -1.30
N ALA A 28 8.43 -11.06 -1.00
CA ALA A 28 8.14 -12.30 -1.72
C ALA A 28 6.72 -12.84 -1.50
N GLU A 29 5.99 -12.32 -0.50
CA GLU A 29 4.59 -12.65 -0.29
C GLU A 29 3.61 -11.80 -1.14
N PHE A 30 4.14 -10.87 -1.94
CA PHE A 30 3.36 -10.09 -2.90
C PHE A 30 3.36 -10.80 -4.26
N ASP A 31 2.20 -10.84 -4.89
CA ASP A 31 1.99 -11.35 -6.26
C ASP A 31 1.66 -10.20 -7.23
N ASP A 32 2.15 -9.00 -6.91
CA ASP A 32 2.00 -7.81 -7.75
C ASP A 32 3.38 -7.39 -8.28
N ILE A 33 3.54 -7.47 -9.61
CA ILE A 33 4.78 -7.13 -10.30
C ILE A 33 5.18 -5.68 -10.01
N SER A 34 4.22 -4.75 -9.93
CA SER A 34 4.53 -3.34 -9.71
C SER A 34 5.09 -3.07 -8.31
N SER A 35 4.56 -3.76 -7.28
CA SER A 35 5.09 -3.70 -5.91
C SER A 35 6.52 -4.23 -5.83
N ILE A 36 6.80 -5.35 -6.51
CA ILE A 36 8.13 -5.96 -6.56
C ILE A 36 9.13 -5.02 -7.25
N ASP A 37 8.79 -4.49 -8.42
CA ASP A 37 9.64 -3.56 -9.17
C ASP A 37 9.91 -2.26 -8.40
N ASN A 38 8.86 -1.66 -7.82
CA ASN A 38 9.00 -0.45 -7.01
C ASN A 38 9.88 -0.67 -5.78
N TYR A 39 9.81 -1.85 -5.14
CA TYR A 39 10.70 -2.20 -4.04
C TYR A 39 12.16 -2.25 -4.49
N HIS A 40 12.45 -2.93 -5.61
CA HIS A 40 13.82 -3.02 -6.13
C HIS A 40 14.36 -1.67 -6.61
N ARG A 41 13.52 -0.84 -7.22
CA ARG A 41 13.91 0.53 -7.60
C ARG A 41 14.26 1.37 -6.36
N ALA A 42 13.49 1.28 -5.29
CA ALA A 42 13.82 1.98 -4.05
C ALA A 42 15.18 1.53 -3.47
N LEU A 43 15.51 0.24 -3.54
CA LEU A 43 16.84 -0.24 -3.14
C LEU A 43 17.95 0.37 -4.02
N ALA A 44 17.74 0.45 -5.33
CA ALA A 44 18.68 1.05 -6.27
C ALA A 44 18.87 2.57 -6.04
N GLU A 45 17.83 3.26 -5.57
CA GLU A 45 17.86 4.67 -5.17
C GLU A 45 18.52 4.90 -3.79
N GLY A 46 18.95 3.84 -3.10
CA GLY A 46 19.70 3.91 -1.85
C GLY A 46 18.87 3.82 -0.58
N PHE A 47 17.57 3.50 -0.68
CA PHE A 47 16.76 3.20 0.50
C PHE A 47 17.15 1.85 1.10
N SER A 48 17.12 1.74 2.43
CA SER A 48 17.28 0.44 3.10
C SER A 48 16.06 -0.46 2.85
N GLU A 49 16.23 -1.77 2.97
CA GLU A 49 15.13 -2.74 2.83
C GLU A 49 13.95 -2.41 3.74
N GLN A 50 14.22 -1.98 4.97
CA GLN A 50 13.18 -1.58 5.92
C GLN A 50 12.42 -0.33 5.47
N GLN A 51 13.07 0.60 4.78
CA GLN A 51 12.44 1.81 4.23
C GLN A 51 11.63 1.46 2.98
N ALA A 52 12.22 0.70 2.06
CA ALA A 52 11.56 0.25 0.83
C ALA A 52 10.31 -0.60 1.14
N PHE A 53 10.40 -1.51 2.11
CA PHE A 53 9.28 -2.38 2.49
C PHE A 53 8.19 -1.65 3.31
N ARG A 54 8.54 -0.53 3.93
CA ARG A 54 7.64 0.23 4.82
C ARG A 54 6.35 0.67 4.15
N LEU A 55 6.42 1.02 2.86
CA LEU A 55 5.28 1.51 2.08
C LEU A 55 4.18 0.46 1.94
N TYR A 56 4.52 -0.82 2.03
CA TYR A 56 3.59 -1.93 1.87
C TYR A 56 3.00 -2.43 3.20
N GLN A 57 3.31 -1.75 4.32
CA GLN A 57 2.80 -2.12 5.64
C GLN A 57 1.48 -1.39 5.96
N PRO A 58 0.48 -2.10 6.50
CA PRO A 58 -0.87 -1.56 6.68
C PRO A 58 -0.98 -0.44 7.72
N ALA A 59 0.03 -0.28 8.58
CA ALA A 59 0.04 0.77 9.61
C ALA A 59 0.47 2.15 9.10
N LEU A 60 0.98 2.27 7.86
CA LEU A 60 1.74 3.45 7.42
C LEU A 60 1.22 4.11 6.14
N ALA A 61 0.06 3.69 5.64
CA ALA A 61 -0.57 4.27 4.45
C ALA A 61 -0.81 5.80 4.53
N GLY A 62 -0.74 6.40 5.74
CA GLY A 62 -0.86 7.85 5.95
C GLY A 62 0.44 8.61 6.25
N GLN A 63 1.60 7.95 6.42
CA GLN A 63 2.81 8.58 6.98
C GLN A 63 3.91 8.92 5.95
N PHE A 64 3.76 8.56 4.68
CA PHE A 64 4.80 8.78 3.65
C PHE A 64 4.37 9.55 2.40
N ALA A 65 3.14 10.07 2.35
CA ALA A 65 2.68 10.92 1.23
C ALA A 65 3.56 12.19 1.04
N ASN A 66 4.28 12.62 2.07
CA ASN A 66 5.20 13.76 2.02
C ASN A 66 6.64 13.42 1.60
N ALA A 67 7.03 12.15 1.52
CA ALA A 67 8.42 11.78 1.18
C ALA A 67 8.64 11.59 -0.33
N LEU A 68 7.59 11.23 -1.07
CA LEU A 68 7.65 10.99 -2.52
C LEU A 68 7.28 12.22 -3.38
N SER A 69 6.95 13.36 -2.76
CA SER A 69 6.68 14.62 -3.50
C SER A 69 7.95 15.38 -3.93
N VAL A 70 9.15 14.86 -3.63
CA VAL A 70 10.44 15.50 -3.92
C VAL A 70 11.10 14.96 -5.21
N VAL A 71 10.44 14.06 -5.95
CA VAL A 71 10.93 13.56 -7.26
C VAL A 71 9.95 13.90 -8.40
N ARG A 72 9.61 15.20 -8.50
CA ARG A 72 9.11 15.79 -9.75
C ARG A 72 9.92 17.04 -10.07
#